data_AF-A0A0P9RAP2-F1
#
_entry.id   AF-A0A0P9RAP2-F1
#
_cell.length_a   1.000
_cell.length_b   1.000
_cell.length_c   1.000
_cell.angle_alpha   90.00
_cell.angle_beta   90.00
_cell.angle_gamma   90.00
#
_symmetry.space_group_name_H-M   'P 1'
#
loop_
_entity.id
_entity.type
_entity.pdbx_description
1 polymer ?
#
loop_
_entity_poly.entity_id
_entity_poly.type
_entity_poly.pdbx_seq_one_letter_code
_entity_poly.pdbx_strand_id
1 'polypeptide(L)'
;MATLVKTPSGTWKALIRKNGWPTVAKTFRTKRDAEDWSRRTEEEMVRGVYIRRSGSEKMTLEAALKRYLSDITPTKKPTTQRGETSKAKKLIEHLGKYSMAALSAEIIASYRDKRLNEPTEPFH
;
A
#
# COMPACT_ATOMS: atom_id res chain seq x y z
N MET A 1 -12.79 13.86 16.41
CA MET A 1 -13.71 14.65 15.58
C MET A 1 -12.92 15.30 14.48
N ALA A 2 -13.32 15.08 13.23
CA ALA A 2 -12.67 15.64 12.07
C ALA A 2 -12.95 17.16 11.94
N THR A 3 -11.93 17.91 11.53
CA THR A 3 -12.05 19.32 11.15
C THR A 3 -12.14 19.42 9.63
N LEU A 4 -13.17 20.10 9.13
CA LEU A 4 -13.34 20.39 7.71
C LEU A 4 -13.00 21.85 7.42
N VAL A 5 -12.08 22.08 6.51
CA VAL A 5 -11.58 23.41 6.16
C VAL A 5 -11.77 23.63 4.66
N LYS A 6 -12.49 24.68 4.27
CA LYS A 6 -12.58 25.11 2.88
C LYS A 6 -11.26 25.77 2.48
N THR A 7 -10.64 25.31 1.39
CA THR A 7 -9.38 25.86 0.88
C THR A 7 -9.63 27.10 0.01
N PRO A 8 -8.61 27.97 -0.18
CA PRO A 8 -8.73 29.11 -1.10
C PRO A 8 -9.09 28.69 -2.54
N SER A 9 -8.69 27.48 -2.94
CA SER A 9 -9.02 26.88 -4.24
C SER A 9 -10.45 26.33 -4.36
N GLY A 10 -11.31 26.53 -3.36
CA GLY A 10 -12.70 26.06 -3.37
C GLY A 10 -12.89 24.59 -3.04
N THR A 11 -11.83 23.85 -2.72
CA THR A 11 -11.89 22.45 -2.28
C THR A 11 -12.09 22.34 -0.76
N TRP A 12 -12.39 21.15 -0.26
CA TRP A 12 -12.63 20.86 1.15
C TRP A 12 -11.58 19.92 1.70
N LYS A 13 -10.78 20.38 2.67
CA LYS A 13 -9.79 19.57 3.38
C LYS A 13 -10.40 19.02 4.66
N ALA A 14 -10.43 17.70 4.79
CA ALA A 14 -10.75 17.02 6.04
C ALA A 14 -9.46 16.67 6.80
N LEU A 15 -9.44 16.94 8.11
CA LEU A 15 -8.32 16.70 9.02
C LEU A 15 -8.83 15.90 10.22
N ILE A 16 -8.27 14.71 10.45
CA ILE A 16 -8.64 13.83 11.56
C ILE A 16 -7.48 13.79 12.56
N ARG A 17 -7.80 14.12 13.82
CA ARG A 17 -6.88 14.02 14.96
C ARG A 17 -7.51 13.09 15.99
N LYS A 18 -6.81 12.00 16.31
CA LYS A 18 -7.23 11.01 17.31
C LYS A 18 -6.02 10.53 18.10
N ASN A 19 -6.12 10.51 19.42
CA ASN A 19 -5.04 10.05 20.29
C ASN A 19 -4.67 8.60 19.96
N GLY A 20 -3.37 8.31 19.92
CA GLY A 20 -2.84 6.99 19.53
C GLY A 20 -2.82 6.73 18.02
N TRP A 21 -3.28 7.66 17.17
CA TRP A 21 -3.25 7.54 15.71
C TRP A 21 -2.50 8.70 15.06
N PRO A 22 -1.82 8.47 13.92
CA PRO A 22 -1.22 9.57 13.17
C PRO A 22 -2.30 10.53 12.68
N THR A 23 -1.97 11.82 12.57
CA THR A 23 -2.89 12.80 11.96
C THR A 23 -3.08 12.49 10.48
N VAL A 24 -4.33 12.46 10.03
CA VAL A 24 -4.70 12.14 8.64
C VAL A 24 -5.40 13.32 8.02
N ALA A 25 -5.02 13.67 6.78
CA ALA A 25 -5.69 14.71 6.03
C ALA A 25 -5.96 14.26 4.59
N LYS A 26 -7.09 14.67 4.02
CA LYS A 26 -7.43 14.48 2.61
C LYS A 26 -8.27 15.64 2.10
N THR A 27 -8.09 16.00 0.83
CA THR A 27 -8.80 17.11 0.17
C THR A 27 -9.79 16.57 -0.86
N PHE A 28 -10.98 17.17 -0.91
CA PHE A 28 -12.14 16.76 -1.71
C PHE A 28 -12.71 17.94 -2.48
N ARG A 29 -13.46 17.66 -3.55
CA ARG A 29 -14.16 18.72 -4.30
C ARG A 29 -15.37 19.26 -3.54
N THR A 30 -16.12 18.39 -2.87
CA THR A 30 -17.33 18.78 -2.13
C THR A 30 -17.17 18.62 -0.62
N LYS A 31 -17.95 19.40 0.14
CA LYS A 31 -18.01 19.28 1.61
C LYS A 31 -18.52 17.90 2.03
N ARG A 32 -19.51 17.38 1.32
CA ARG A 32 -20.16 16.10 1.59
C ARG A 32 -19.17 14.94 1.49
N ASP A 33 -18.37 14.89 0.42
CA ASP A 33 -17.34 13.86 0.28
C ASP A 33 -16.32 13.91 1.43
N ALA A 34 -15.99 15.12 1.88
CA ALA A 34 -15.08 15.32 3.00
C ALA A 34 -15.69 14.86 4.33
N GLU A 35 -16.98 15.13 4.57
CA GLU A 35 -17.75 14.64 5.72
C GLU A 35 -17.82 13.11 5.73
N ASP A 36 -18.27 12.50 4.63
CA ASP A 36 -18.45 11.06 4.50
C ASP A 36 -17.12 10.31 4.66
N TRP A 37 -16.05 10.78 4.02
CA TRP A 37 -14.72 10.20 4.19
C TRP A 37 -14.22 10.33 5.63
N SER A 38 -14.45 11.48 6.27
CA SER A 38 -13.97 11.72 7.63
C SER A 38 -14.64 10.80 8.65
N ARG A 39 -15.95 10.62 8.53
CA ARG A 39 -16.73 9.70 9.36
C ARG A 39 -16.25 8.27 9.20
N ARG A 40 -16.17 7.78 7.96
CA ARG A 40 -15.71 6.41 7.67
C ARG A 40 -14.30 6.15 8.20
N THR A 41 -13.41 7.13 8.06
CA THR A 41 -12.02 7.01 8.54
C THR A 41 -11.94 6.99 10.06
N GLU A 42 -12.72 7.84 10.75
CA GLU A 42 -12.81 7.81 12.22
C GLU A 42 -13.36 6.47 12.71
N GLU A 43 -14.39 5.90 12.04
CA GLU A 43 -14.93 4.58 12.35
C GLU A 43 -13.87 3.46 12.19
N GLU A 44 -13.10 3.48 11.11
CA GLU A 44 -12.00 2.54 10.91
C GLU A 44 -10.94 2.65 12.03
N MET A 45 -10.61 3.88 12.46
CA MET A 45 -9.70 4.12 13.58
C MET A 45 -10.29 3.71 14.93
N VAL A 46 -11.61 3.76 15.11
CA VAL A 46 -12.29 3.27 16.32
C VAL A 46 -12.24 1.75 16.36
N ARG A 47 -12.47 1.09 15.23
CA ARG A 47 -12.43 -0.37 15.11
C ARG A 47 -11.01 -0.95 15.10
N GLY A 48 -9.96 -0.11 15.05
CA GLY A 48 -8.57 -0.56 14.99
C GLY A 48 -8.13 -1.09 13.63
N VAL A 49 -8.92 -0.88 12.58
CA VAL A 49 -8.68 -1.41 11.22
C VAL A 49 -8.19 -0.33 10.24
N TYR A 50 -7.88 0.87 10.74
CA TYR A 50 -7.46 1.98 9.90
C TYR A 50 -6.08 1.71 9.28
N ILE A 51 -6.02 1.80 7.94
CA ILE A 51 -4.79 1.70 7.16
C ILE A 51 -4.51 3.08 6.52
N ARG A 52 -3.27 3.57 6.64
CA ARG A 52 -2.87 4.86 6.08
C ARG A 52 -2.77 4.78 4.55
N ARG A 53 -3.82 5.24 3.87
CA ARG A 53 -4.06 5.07 2.43
C ARG A 53 -3.40 6.11 1.49
N SER A 54 -2.84 7.23 1.99
CA SER A 54 -2.58 8.43 1.17
C SER A 54 -1.45 8.35 0.12
N GLY A 55 -0.48 7.44 0.26
CA GLY A 55 0.59 7.22 -0.73
C GLY A 55 0.71 5.78 -1.23
N SER A 56 0.15 4.84 -0.47
CA SER A 56 0.30 3.40 -0.71
C SER A 56 -0.75 2.85 -1.69
N GLU A 57 -1.87 3.56 -1.93
CA GLU A 57 -2.90 3.16 -2.92
C GLU A 57 -2.41 3.28 -4.37
N LYS A 58 -1.51 4.24 -4.68
CA LYS A 58 -0.98 4.41 -6.05
C LYS A 58 0.28 3.58 -6.31
N MET A 59 1.02 3.25 -5.26
CA MET A 59 2.25 2.46 -5.40
C MET A 59 1.89 0.99 -5.42
N THR A 60 1.97 0.38 -6.59
CA THR A 60 1.84 -1.08 -6.72
C THR A 60 3.09 -1.78 -6.22
N LEU A 61 2.95 -3.05 -5.82
CA LEU A 61 4.10 -3.88 -5.49
C LEU A 61 5.08 -3.95 -6.66
N GLU A 62 4.58 -4.02 -7.89
CA GLU A 62 5.41 -4.01 -9.09
C GLU A 62 6.24 -2.72 -9.21
N ALA A 63 5.62 -1.56 -9.05
CA ALA A 63 6.33 -0.29 -9.12
C ALA A 63 7.39 -0.17 -8.02
N ALA A 64 7.07 -0.63 -6.80
CA ALA A 64 8.01 -0.65 -5.69
C ALA A 64 9.21 -1.59 -5.95
N LEU A 65 8.96 -2.81 -6.44
CA LEU A 65 10.01 -3.77 -6.75
C LEU A 65 10.89 -3.32 -7.92
N LYS A 66 10.30 -2.77 -8.99
CA LYS A 66 11.06 -2.20 -10.12
C LYS A 66 12.02 -1.11 -9.66
N ARG A 67 11.54 -0.18 -8.82
CA ARG A 67 12.38 0.87 -8.24
C ARG A 67 13.49 0.31 -7.33
N TYR A 68 13.19 -0.70 -6.53
CA TYR A 68 14.21 -1.34 -5.69
C TYR A 68 15.31 -2.01 -6.53
N LEU A 69 14.90 -2.71 -7.59
CA LEU A 69 15.81 -3.37 -8.54
C LEU A 69 16.67 -2.38 -9.33
N SER A 70 16.18 -1.17 -9.61
CA SER A 70 16.97 -0.14 -10.30
C SER A 70 17.91 0.61 -9.36
N ASP A 71 17.46 0.94 -8.16
CA ASP A 71 18.16 1.92 -7.31
C ASP A 71 19.08 1.25 -6.29
N ILE A 72 18.69 0.07 -5.79
CA ILE A 72 19.35 -0.58 -4.65
C ILE A 72 20.06 -1.85 -5.06
N THR A 73 19.41 -2.74 -5.82
CA THR A 73 19.99 -4.02 -6.22
C THR A 73 21.36 -3.91 -6.90
N PRO A 74 21.66 -2.94 -7.79
CA PRO A 74 22.97 -2.82 -8.43
C PRO A 74 24.13 -2.57 -7.46
N THR A 75 23.84 -2.03 -6.28
CA THR A 75 24.85 -1.77 -5.23
C THR A 75 25.26 -3.04 -4.46
N LYS A 76 24.56 -4.17 -4.69
CA LYS A 76 24.78 -5.43 -3.97
C LYS A 76 25.67 -6.38 -4.75
N LYS A 77 26.15 -7.44 -4.08
CA LYS A 77 26.94 -8.52 -4.71
C LYS A 77 26.17 -9.17 -5.89
N PRO A 78 26.85 -9.59 -6.97
CA PRO A 78 26.19 -10.18 -8.15
C PRO A 78 25.29 -11.39 -7.86
N THR A 79 25.64 -12.21 -6.86
CA THR A 79 24.83 -13.34 -6.41
C THR A 79 23.51 -12.87 -5.81
N THR A 80 23.54 -11.81 -4.99
CA THR A 80 22.35 -11.19 -4.42
C THR A 80 21.49 -10.55 -5.51
N GLN A 81 22.10 -9.90 -6.50
CA GLN A 81 21.37 -9.32 -7.63
C GLN A 81 20.54 -10.36 -8.37
N ARG A 82 21.14 -11.50 -8.76
CA ARG A 82 20.43 -12.60 -9.42
C ARG A 82 19.28 -13.14 -8.56
N GLY A 83 19.53 -13.31 -7.26
CA GLY A 83 18.52 -13.79 -6.32
C GLY A 83 17.34 -12.82 -6.16
N GLU A 84 17.61 -11.52 -6.06
CA GLU A 84 16.57 -10.49 -5.93
C GLU A 84 15.75 -10.36 -7.21
N THR A 85 16.38 -10.34 -8.38
CA THR A 85 15.67 -10.30 -9.67
C THR A 85 14.76 -11.50 -9.86
N SER A 86 15.24 -12.71 -9.54
CA SER A 86 14.43 -13.94 -9.64
C SER A 86 13.23 -13.93 -8.69
N LYS A 87 13.43 -13.52 -7.43
CA LYS A 87 12.35 -13.40 -6.43
C LYS A 87 11.34 -12.31 -6.81
N ALA A 88 11.82 -11.15 -7.23
CA ALA A 88 10.98 -10.03 -7.64
C ALA A 88 10.12 -10.38 -8.85
N LYS A 89 10.66 -11.12 -9.84
CA LYS A 89 9.88 -11.59 -11.00
C LYS A 89 8.64 -12.39 -10.56
N LYS A 90 8.81 -13.37 -9.67
CA LYS A 90 7.69 -14.17 -9.14
C LYS A 90 6.69 -13.33 -8.36
N LEU A 91 7.17 -12.41 -7.52
CA LEU A 91 6.29 -11.51 -6.77
C LEU A 91 5.52 -10.56 -7.68
N ILE A 92 6.13 -10.05 -8.75
CA ILE A 92 5.45 -9.18 -9.73
C ILE A 92 4.37 -9.96 -10.47
N GLU A 93 4.67 -11.19 -10.89
CA GLU A 93 3.72 -12.03 -11.63
C GLU A 93 2.42 -12.30 -10.84
N HIS A 94 2.54 -12.59 -9.54
CA HIS A 94 1.39 -12.98 -8.72
C HIS A 94 0.76 -11.82 -7.94
N LEU A 95 1.58 -10.88 -7.47
CA LEU A 95 1.18 -9.83 -6.54
C LEU A 95 1.40 -8.40 -7.09
N GLY A 96 1.99 -8.25 -8.27
CA GLY A 96 2.41 -6.96 -8.82
C GLY A 96 1.27 -5.96 -9.04
N LYS A 97 0.06 -6.44 -9.33
CA LYS A 97 -1.14 -5.61 -9.56
C LYS A 97 -1.74 -5.04 -8.27
N TYR A 98 -1.42 -5.61 -7.11
CA TYR A 98 -1.90 -5.10 -5.84
C TYR A 98 -1.18 -3.80 -5.51
N SER A 99 -1.95 -2.82 -5.03
CA SER A 99 -1.35 -1.70 -4.32
C SER A 99 -0.68 -2.21 -3.05
N MET A 100 0.40 -1.56 -2.62
CA MET A 100 1.07 -1.91 -1.38
C MET A 100 0.12 -1.85 -0.17
N ALA A 101 -0.93 -1.02 -0.24
CA ALA A 101 -1.97 -0.93 0.78
C ALA A 101 -2.98 -2.09 0.74
N ALA A 102 -3.17 -2.71 -0.42
CA ALA A 102 -4.11 -3.81 -0.60
C ALA A 102 -3.51 -5.16 -0.19
N LEU A 103 -2.19 -5.27 -0.03
CA LEU A 103 -1.55 -6.50 0.43
C LEU A 103 -1.93 -6.79 1.89
N SER A 104 -2.85 -7.73 2.07
CA SER A 104 -3.27 -8.25 3.36
C SER A 104 -2.50 -9.53 3.73
N ALA A 105 -2.56 -9.92 5.01
CA ALA A 105 -2.02 -11.20 5.46
C ALA A 105 -2.63 -12.40 4.72
N GLU A 106 -3.92 -12.33 4.40
CA GLU A 106 -4.64 -13.35 3.64
C GLU A 106 -4.12 -13.49 2.20
N ILE A 107 -3.88 -12.37 1.51
CA ILE A 107 -3.32 -12.37 0.15
C ILE A 107 -1.91 -12.96 0.15
N ILE A 108 -1.10 -12.61 1.16
CA ILE A 108 0.26 -13.15 1.31
C ILE A 108 0.23 -14.66 1.61
N ALA A 109 -0.66 -15.10 2.51
CA ALA A 109 -0.81 -16.52 2.84
C ALA A 109 -1.25 -17.34 1.63
N SER A 110 -2.23 -16.83 0.87
CA SER A 110 -2.70 -17.47 -0.37
C SER A 110 -1.58 -17.64 -1.40
N TYR A 111 -0.73 -16.62 -1.57
CA TYR A 111 0.43 -16.70 -2.45
C TYR A 111 1.47 -17.71 -1.94
N ARG A 112 1.75 -17.75 -0.63
CA ARG A 112 2.64 -18.74 -0.01
C ARG A 112 2.14 -20.16 -0.29
N ASP A 113 0.87 -20.43 -0.02
CA ASP A 113 0.29 -21.76 -0.13
C ASP A 113 0.26 -22.21 -1.60
N LYS A 114 -0.02 -21.30 -2.53
CA LYS A 114 0.13 -21.55 -3.97
C LYS A 114 1.56 -21.95 -4.34
N ARG A 115 2.57 -21.21 -3.85
CA ARG A 115 4.00 -21.48 -4.11
C ARG A 115 4.50 -22.78 -3.50
N LEU A 116 3.89 -23.25 -2.40
CA LEU A 116 4.22 -24.51 -1.77
C LEU A 116 3.59 -25.71 -2.50
N ASN A 117 2.45 -25.50 -3.15
CA ASN A 117 1.73 -26.54 -3.91
C ASN A 117 2.14 -26.61 -5.39
N GLU A 118 2.86 -25.61 -5.92
CA GLU A 118 3.46 -25.70 -7.25
C GLU A 118 4.64 -26.69 -7.23
N PRO A 119 4.68 -27.69 -8.13
CA PRO A 119 5.83 -28.59 -8.25
C PRO A 119 7.07 -27.74 -8.54
N THR A 120 8.04 -27.81 -7.65
CA THR A 120 9.34 -27.16 -7.86
C THR A 120 10.03 -27.83 -9.05
N GLU A 121 10.03 -27.15 -10.20
CA GLU A 121 10.93 -27.45 -11.32
C GLU A 121 12.35 -27.67 -10.76
N PRO A 122 12.97 -28.84 -11.00
CA PRO A 122 14.30 -29.13 -10.51
C PRO A 122 15.29 -28.12 -11.11
N PHE A 123 16.18 -27.61 -10.26
CA PHE A 123 17.29 -26.77 -10.71
C PHE A 123 18.18 -27.59 -11.66
N HIS A 124 18.17 -27.25 -12.96
CA HIS A 124 19.17 -27.69 -13.93
C HIS A 124 20.39 -26.78 -13.90
#